data_AF-A0AAN6BRB3-F1
#
_entry.id   AF-A0AAN6BRB3-F1
#
_cell.length_a   1.000
_cell.length_b   1.000
_cell.length_c   1.000
_cell.angle_alpha   90.00
_cell.angle_beta   90.00
_cell.angle_gamma   90.00
#
_symmetry.space_group_name_H-M   'P 1'
#
loop_
_entity.id
_entity.type
_entity.pdbx_description
1 polymer ?
#
loop_
_entity_poly.entity_id
_entity_poly.type
_entity_poly.pdbx_seq_one_letter_code
_entity_poly.pdbx_strand_id
1 'polypeptide(L)'
;MGGWAIFCAICGGPFSSQVDMDCEGTNERAYRFEILKDCNLEWLDELRALGMNPGATGSDKSFLTGSGRYFDYGGIEVVAGNHMNIPYPKSDIVPMVAYHDFAEIGESHVFPFHSVCYEVLRRCISLRKPGEIRGHALYHVFEQANGGRYVRLQLDYGDPDPPAEQVWEVIRGQEILVVNPVTIPELESEISEIKCLLDTKTYLDNETRLHEEDIFGRLPTELRHEIFKHLRPESILALKAASRVMHTTLIPRSTWEAKLVDTYPWLWEVLELSVFQSQEIEGKASMLLLACREHGESTGKSYGYTLGHANRRRIWGVCEQIRSRYLE
;
A
#
# COMPACT_ATOMS: atom_id res chain seq x y z
N MET A 1 -31.76 18.91 -4.49
CA MET A 1 -30.37 19.12 -4.91
C MET A 1 -29.59 17.95 -4.35
N GLY A 2 -28.85 17.21 -5.18
CA GLY A 2 -28.14 16.00 -4.74
C GLY A 2 -26.82 16.36 -4.05
N GLY A 3 -26.45 15.61 -3.01
CA GLY A 3 -25.14 15.73 -2.36
C GLY A 3 -23.99 15.38 -3.30
N TRP A 4 -22.77 15.82 -2.99
CA TRP A 4 -21.55 15.39 -3.66
C TRP A 4 -20.72 14.53 -2.71
N ALA A 5 -20.13 13.44 -3.22
CA ALA A 5 -19.21 12.59 -2.50
C ALA A 5 -17.80 13.20 -2.48
N ILE A 6 -16.99 12.78 -1.51
CA ILE A 6 -15.55 13.02 -1.48
C ILE A 6 -14.84 11.67 -1.43
N PHE A 7 -13.64 11.64 -1.98
CA PHE A 7 -12.81 10.44 -2.03
C PHE A 7 -11.48 10.69 -1.33
N CYS A 8 -10.81 9.61 -0.98
CA CYS A 8 -9.50 9.65 -0.34
C CYS A 8 -8.46 10.29 -1.26
N ALA A 9 -7.74 11.29 -0.74
CA ALA A 9 -6.69 12.00 -1.46
C ALA A 9 -5.59 11.06 -1.98
N ILE A 10 -5.35 9.94 -1.31
CA ILE A 10 -4.26 9.00 -1.61
C ILE A 10 -4.71 7.83 -2.50
N CYS A 11 -5.83 7.17 -2.21
CA CYS A 11 -6.26 5.98 -2.98
C CYS A 11 -7.42 6.23 -3.95
N GLY A 12 -8.12 7.36 -3.83
CA GLY A 12 -9.29 7.70 -4.62
C GLY A 12 -10.54 6.90 -4.28
N GLY A 13 -10.49 6.06 -3.23
CA GLY A 13 -11.63 5.25 -2.79
C GLY A 13 -12.63 6.03 -1.92
N PRO A 14 -13.83 5.47 -1.69
CA PRO A 14 -14.91 6.09 -0.93
C PRO A 14 -14.64 6.02 0.58
N PHE A 15 -15.38 6.82 1.34
CA PHE A 15 -15.39 6.78 2.81
C PHE A 15 -16.62 6.05 3.37
N SER A 16 -16.91 4.88 2.80
CA SER A 16 -18.00 4.02 3.26
C SER A 16 -17.70 2.55 3.00
N SER A 17 -17.88 1.71 4.02
CA SER A 17 -17.87 0.25 3.90
C SER A 17 -19.16 -0.32 3.29
N GLN A 18 -20.24 0.48 3.25
CA GLN A 18 -21.53 0.08 2.67
C GLN A 18 -21.49 0.22 1.14
N VAL A 19 -20.92 -0.79 0.50
CA VAL A 19 -20.85 -0.87 -0.97
C VAL A 19 -21.93 -1.81 -1.50
N ASP A 20 -22.50 -1.46 -2.66
CA ASP A 20 -23.51 -2.29 -3.30
C ASP A 20 -22.89 -3.60 -3.80
N MET A 21 -23.36 -4.72 -3.23
CA MET A 21 -22.93 -6.07 -3.58
C MET A 21 -24.10 -6.85 -4.16
N ASP A 22 -23.84 -7.58 -5.23
CA ASP A 22 -24.82 -8.41 -5.90
C ASP A 22 -24.58 -9.89 -5.58
N CYS A 23 -25.52 -10.45 -4.83
CA CYS A 23 -25.54 -11.85 -4.43
C CYS A 23 -26.08 -12.79 -5.52
N GLU A 24 -26.86 -12.28 -6.47
CA GLU A 24 -27.45 -13.06 -7.57
C GLU A 24 -26.55 -13.09 -8.81
N GLY A 25 -25.63 -12.14 -8.92
CA GLY A 25 -24.67 -12.02 -10.01
C GLY A 25 -25.25 -11.40 -11.29
N THR A 26 -26.47 -10.84 -11.24
CA THR A 26 -27.23 -10.27 -12.35
C THR A 26 -27.08 -8.76 -12.54
N ASN A 27 -26.56 -8.04 -11.54
CA ASN A 27 -26.41 -6.59 -11.56
C ASN A 27 -24.99 -6.19 -11.98
N GLU A 28 -24.90 -5.37 -13.04
CA GLU A 28 -23.63 -4.83 -13.54
C GLU A 28 -23.16 -3.58 -12.77
N ARG A 29 -24.03 -2.97 -11.97
CA ARG A 29 -23.77 -1.80 -11.12
C ARG A 29 -23.55 -2.15 -9.65
N ALA A 30 -23.06 -3.35 -9.40
CA ALA A 30 -22.78 -3.85 -8.06
C ALA A 30 -21.50 -4.71 -8.10
N TYR A 31 -20.79 -4.73 -6.99
CA TYR A 31 -19.63 -5.60 -6.83
C TYR A 31 -20.06 -7.05 -6.67
N ARG A 32 -19.19 -7.97 -7.08
CA ARG A 32 -19.46 -9.40 -6.94
C ARG A 32 -19.34 -9.83 -5.47
N PHE A 33 -20.45 -10.31 -4.90
CA PHE A 33 -20.49 -10.77 -3.51
C PHE A 33 -19.41 -11.82 -3.20
N GLU A 34 -19.22 -12.81 -4.09
CA GLU A 34 -18.24 -13.88 -3.91
C GLU A 34 -16.78 -13.41 -3.78
N ILE A 35 -16.49 -12.17 -4.19
CA ILE A 35 -15.16 -11.56 -4.08
C ILE A 35 -15.01 -10.81 -2.76
N LEU A 36 -16.02 -10.04 -2.39
CA LEU A 36 -15.95 -9.12 -1.25
C LEU A 36 -16.44 -9.73 0.08
N LYS A 37 -17.16 -10.85 0.05
CA LYS A 37 -17.78 -11.46 1.26
C LYS A 37 -16.81 -11.72 2.42
N ASP A 38 -15.56 -12.04 2.09
CA ASP A 38 -14.51 -12.35 3.07
C ASP A 38 -13.53 -11.17 3.27
N CYS A 39 -13.74 -10.06 2.55
CA CYS A 39 -12.91 -8.86 2.65
C CYS A 39 -13.37 -7.98 3.81
N ASN A 40 -12.43 -7.50 4.62
CA ASN A 40 -12.72 -6.43 5.58
C ASN A 40 -12.80 -5.09 4.85
N LEU A 41 -13.99 -4.48 4.82
CA LEU A 41 -14.24 -3.16 4.21
C LEU A 41 -14.31 -2.01 5.23
N GLU A 42 -14.28 -2.31 6.54
CA GLU A 42 -14.44 -1.31 7.61
C GLU A 42 -13.33 -0.24 7.60
N TRP A 43 -12.18 -0.56 7.02
CA TRP A 43 -11.09 0.40 6.84
C TRP A 43 -11.49 1.62 6.00
N LEU A 44 -12.51 1.48 5.13
CA LEU A 44 -13.04 2.58 4.32
C LEU A 44 -13.72 3.64 5.18
N ASP A 45 -14.28 3.26 6.33
CA ASP A 45 -14.96 4.19 7.24
C ASP A 45 -13.98 5.01 8.09
N GLU A 46 -12.71 4.58 8.22
CA GLU A 46 -11.72 5.29 9.03
C GLU A 46 -11.07 6.45 8.25
N LEU A 47 -11.69 7.62 8.36
CA LEU A 47 -11.22 8.87 7.75
C LEU A 47 -10.35 9.67 8.70
N ARG A 48 -9.26 10.24 8.18
CA ARG A 48 -8.49 11.34 8.80
C ARG A 48 -8.28 12.45 7.79
N ALA A 49 -7.90 13.62 8.26
CA ALA A 49 -7.63 14.75 7.40
C ALA A 49 -6.31 15.46 7.76
N LEU A 50 -5.67 16.00 6.73
CA LEU A 50 -4.51 16.89 6.83
C LEU A 50 -4.97 18.32 6.53
N GLY A 51 -4.73 19.22 7.48
CA GLY A 51 -5.08 20.63 7.37
C GLY A 51 -3.93 21.55 7.73
N MET A 52 -4.18 22.85 7.60
CA MET A 52 -3.25 23.92 7.98
C MET A 52 -3.90 24.82 9.03
N ASN A 53 -3.17 25.14 10.09
CA ASN A 53 -3.57 26.13 11.08
C ASN A 53 -2.72 27.40 10.90
N PRO A 54 -3.22 28.44 10.22
CA PRO A 54 -2.47 29.68 9.99
C PRO A 54 -2.00 30.36 11.28
N GLY A 55 -2.73 30.17 12.38
CA GLY A 55 -2.43 30.73 13.70
C GLY A 55 -1.40 29.93 14.51
N ALA A 56 -0.97 28.75 14.06
CA ALA A 56 0.07 27.98 14.74
C ALA A 56 1.43 28.69 14.68
N THR A 57 2.22 28.54 15.74
CA THR A 57 3.58 29.05 15.83
C THR A 57 4.58 28.00 15.32
N GLY A 58 5.68 28.44 14.73
CA GLY A 58 6.70 27.56 14.15
C GLY A 58 6.65 27.48 12.62
N SER A 59 7.56 26.69 12.06
CA SER A 59 7.73 26.54 10.61
C SER A 59 6.75 25.55 9.98
N ASP A 60 6.35 24.51 10.72
CA ASP A 60 5.29 23.60 10.32
C ASP A 60 4.00 24.01 11.01
N LYS A 61 3.01 24.44 10.21
CA LYS A 61 1.69 24.86 10.67
C LYS A 61 0.60 23.83 10.36
N SER A 62 0.98 22.68 9.83
CA SER A 62 0.03 21.62 9.49
C SER A 62 -0.49 20.92 10.73
N PHE A 63 -1.65 20.29 10.61
CA PHE A 63 -2.18 19.38 11.63
C PHE A 63 -2.80 18.14 10.99
N LEU A 64 -2.75 17.04 11.73
CA LEU A 64 -3.47 15.81 11.43
C LEU A 64 -4.61 15.65 12.43
N THR A 65 -5.80 15.34 11.93
CA THR A 65 -6.96 15.07 12.78
C THR A 65 -6.89 13.68 13.39
N GLY A 66 -7.72 13.44 14.41
CA GLY A 66 -8.12 12.09 14.81
C GLY A 66 -9.02 11.42 13.78
N SER A 67 -9.59 10.28 14.16
CA SER A 67 -10.56 9.55 13.34
C SER A 67 -11.85 10.36 13.17
N GLY A 68 -12.47 10.20 12.02
CA GLY A 68 -13.72 10.85 11.67
C GLY A 68 -14.50 10.05 10.65
N ARG A 69 -15.54 10.68 10.12
CA ARG A 69 -16.43 10.11 9.11
C ARG A 69 -16.82 11.15 8.08
N TYR A 70 -17.14 10.68 6.89
CA TYR A 70 -17.82 11.49 5.89
C TYR A 70 -19.27 11.74 6.30
N PHE A 71 -19.79 12.94 6.00
CA PHE A 71 -21.17 13.32 6.29
C PHE A 71 -21.96 13.53 4.98
N ASP A 72 -21.98 14.74 4.44
CA ASP A 72 -22.56 15.06 3.13
C ASP A 72 -21.99 16.41 2.64
N TYR A 73 -22.15 16.71 1.35
CA TYR A 73 -21.68 17.96 0.71
C TYR A 73 -20.21 18.28 1.01
N GLY A 74 -19.35 17.24 0.98
CA GLY A 74 -17.91 17.38 1.22
C GLY A 74 -17.54 17.77 2.64
N GLY A 75 -18.53 17.86 3.53
CA GLY A 75 -18.32 17.94 4.96
C GLY A 75 -17.80 16.62 5.53
N ILE A 76 -16.86 16.74 6.43
CA ILE A 76 -16.39 15.65 7.29
C ILE A 76 -16.57 16.04 8.75
N GLU A 77 -16.83 15.05 9.59
CA GLU A 77 -16.83 15.20 11.04
C GLU A 77 -15.65 14.42 11.60
N VAL A 78 -14.69 15.13 12.20
CA VAL A 78 -13.45 14.53 12.71
C VAL A 78 -13.29 14.83 14.18
N VAL A 79 -12.76 13.86 14.93
CA VAL A 79 -12.22 14.15 16.25
C VAL A 79 -10.95 14.98 16.05
N ALA A 80 -10.80 16.09 16.79
CA ALA A 80 -9.60 16.92 16.70
C ALA A 80 -8.31 16.08 16.85
N GLY A 81 -8.22 15.26 17.90
CA GLY A 81 -7.05 14.45 18.17
C GLY A 81 -5.96 15.22 18.92
N ASN A 82 -4.71 14.77 18.81
CA ASN A 82 -3.62 15.18 19.70
C ASN A 82 -2.49 15.98 19.01
N HIS A 83 -2.66 16.34 17.74
CA HIS A 83 -1.61 17.04 16.99
C HIS A 83 -1.35 18.45 17.55
N MET A 84 -0.07 18.84 17.65
CA MET A 84 0.35 20.09 18.33
C MET A 84 -0.34 21.34 17.79
N ASN A 85 -0.48 21.43 16.47
CA ASN A 85 -1.01 22.59 15.78
C ASN A 85 -2.53 22.57 15.56
N ILE A 86 -3.26 21.62 16.15
CA ILE A 86 -4.70 21.60 15.91
C ILE A 86 -5.39 22.78 16.61
N PRO A 87 -6.24 23.56 15.93
CA PRO A 87 -6.83 24.76 16.52
C PRO A 87 -8.02 24.48 17.44
N TYR A 88 -8.33 23.22 17.69
CA TYR A 88 -9.51 22.77 18.43
C TYR A 88 -9.12 22.02 19.71
N PRO A 89 -9.95 22.07 20.77
CA PRO A 89 -9.73 21.29 21.98
C PRO A 89 -9.64 19.78 21.70
N LYS A 90 -8.81 19.10 22.50
CA LYS A 90 -8.66 17.65 22.40
C LYS A 90 -10.01 16.96 22.65
N SER A 91 -10.34 15.99 21.81
CA SER A 91 -11.58 15.19 21.84
C SER A 91 -12.85 15.86 21.33
N ASP A 92 -12.78 17.12 20.88
CA ASP A 92 -13.93 17.75 20.22
C ASP A 92 -14.20 17.11 18.85
N ILE A 93 -15.48 16.96 18.52
CA ILE A 93 -15.92 16.61 17.17
C ILE A 93 -16.08 17.91 16.40
N VAL A 94 -15.32 18.05 15.32
CA VAL A 94 -15.20 19.29 14.57
C VAL A 94 -15.65 19.02 13.13
N PRO A 95 -16.63 19.78 12.62
CA PRO A 95 -16.95 19.76 11.20
C PRO A 95 -15.83 20.47 10.41
N MET A 96 -15.41 19.88 9.30
CA MET A 96 -14.44 20.48 8.38
C MET A 96 -14.90 20.27 6.93
N VAL A 97 -14.44 21.14 6.04
CA VAL A 97 -14.69 21.02 4.60
C VAL A 97 -13.51 20.31 3.95
N ALA A 98 -13.77 19.17 3.33
CA ALA A 98 -12.79 18.43 2.56
C ALA A 98 -12.69 19.01 1.14
N TYR A 99 -11.46 19.26 0.68
CA TYR A 99 -11.19 19.98 -0.56
C TYR A 99 -11.81 21.40 -0.55
N HIS A 100 -11.52 22.22 -1.57
CA HIS A 100 -12.09 23.57 -1.64
C HIS A 100 -13.57 23.53 -2.04
N ASP A 101 -14.41 24.31 -1.36
CA ASP A 101 -15.74 24.66 -1.85
C ASP A 101 -15.71 26.06 -2.50
N PHE A 102 -16.23 26.17 -3.73
CA PHE A 102 -16.36 27.45 -4.42
C PHE A 102 -17.35 28.41 -3.75
N ALA A 103 -18.29 27.90 -2.94
CA ALA A 103 -19.21 28.74 -2.19
C ALA A 103 -18.51 29.50 -1.05
N GLU A 104 -17.33 29.05 -0.62
CA GLU A 104 -16.64 29.49 0.60
C GLU A 104 -15.17 29.84 0.33
N ILE A 105 -14.93 30.61 -0.75
CA ILE A 105 -13.59 31.11 -1.10
C ILE A 105 -12.98 31.85 0.10
N GLY A 106 -11.93 31.27 0.69
CA GLY A 106 -11.20 31.83 1.83
C GLY A 106 -11.32 31.02 3.13
N GLU A 107 -12.17 30.00 3.17
CA GLU A 107 -12.23 29.08 4.31
C GLU A 107 -11.12 28.03 4.29
N SER A 108 -10.80 27.50 5.48
CA SER A 108 -9.74 26.51 5.64
C SER A 108 -10.28 25.14 5.26
N HIS A 109 -9.77 24.57 4.16
CA HIS A 109 -10.09 23.21 3.76
C HIS A 109 -9.05 22.22 4.27
N VAL A 110 -9.41 20.94 4.20
CA VAL A 110 -8.53 19.84 4.55
C VAL A 110 -8.54 18.76 3.47
N PHE A 111 -7.50 17.92 3.46
CA PHE A 111 -7.42 16.79 2.54
C PHE A 111 -7.71 15.49 3.29
N PRO A 112 -8.83 14.80 2.98
CA PRO A 112 -9.22 13.57 3.65
C PRO A 112 -8.47 12.36 3.07
N PHE A 113 -8.16 11.39 3.91
CA PHE A 113 -7.60 10.10 3.49
C PHE A 113 -7.92 9.01 4.50
N HIS A 114 -7.87 7.75 4.06
CA HIS A 114 -7.95 6.62 4.98
C HIS A 114 -6.68 6.49 5.80
N SER A 115 -6.82 6.10 7.08
CA SER A 115 -5.68 5.86 7.97
C SER A 115 -4.65 4.89 7.37
N VAL A 116 -5.12 3.79 6.77
CA VAL A 116 -4.26 2.79 6.13
C VAL A 116 -3.55 3.33 4.89
N CYS A 117 -4.17 4.24 4.13
CA CYS A 117 -3.52 4.84 2.96
C CYS A 117 -2.39 5.79 3.37
N TYR A 118 -2.57 6.53 4.47
CA TYR A 118 -1.51 7.36 5.03
C TYR A 118 -0.33 6.51 5.53
N GLU A 119 -0.60 5.33 6.07
CA GLU A 119 0.42 4.37 6.46
C GLU A 119 1.26 3.89 5.25
N VAL A 120 0.62 3.59 4.12
CA VAL A 120 1.32 3.24 2.86
C VAL A 120 2.18 4.41 2.37
N LEU A 121 1.64 5.64 2.37
CA LEU A 121 2.37 6.84 2.00
C LEU A 121 3.60 7.07 2.88
N ARG A 122 3.44 6.91 4.21
CA ARG A 122 4.55 7.00 5.18
C ARG A 122 5.66 6.02 4.87
N ARG A 123 5.33 4.76 4.57
CA ARG A 123 6.33 3.77 4.15
C ARG A 123 7.03 4.18 2.86
N CYS A 124 6.29 4.62 1.85
CA CYS A 124 6.84 5.06 0.56
C CYS A 124 7.84 6.23 0.70
N ILE A 125 7.50 7.24 1.51
CA ILE A 125 8.40 8.39 1.78
C ILE A 125 9.62 7.94 2.60
N SER A 126 9.38 7.16 3.66
CA SER A 126 10.44 6.72 4.59
C SER A 126 11.47 5.78 3.94
N LEU A 127 11.06 5.05 2.90
CA LEU A 127 11.92 4.11 2.18
C LEU A 127 13.17 4.76 1.58
N ARG A 128 13.08 6.04 1.19
CA ARG A 128 14.20 6.81 0.63
C ARG A 128 14.70 7.90 1.58
N LYS A 129 13.84 8.45 2.45
CA LYS A 129 14.19 9.50 3.41
C LYS A 129 13.62 9.17 4.79
N PRO A 130 14.37 8.46 5.64
CA PRO A 130 13.93 8.14 6.99
C PRO A 130 13.67 9.42 7.78
N GLY A 131 12.54 9.47 8.47
CA GLY A 131 12.18 10.61 9.32
C GLY A 131 10.67 10.82 9.41
N GLU A 132 10.29 11.82 10.19
CA GLU A 132 8.90 12.25 10.29
C GLU A 132 8.49 13.04 9.05
N ILE A 133 7.26 12.82 8.58
CA ILE A 133 6.70 13.58 7.46
C ILE A 133 6.46 15.01 7.94
N ARG A 134 6.97 15.99 7.19
CA ARG A 134 6.67 17.41 7.37
C ARG A 134 5.28 17.66 6.80
N GLY A 135 4.28 17.76 7.67
CA GLY A 135 2.89 17.86 7.23
C GLY A 135 2.64 19.09 6.38
N HIS A 136 3.32 20.21 6.62
CA HIS A 136 3.22 21.42 5.79
C HIS A 136 3.65 21.19 4.34
N ALA A 137 4.77 20.49 4.13
CA ALA A 137 5.24 20.17 2.78
C ALA A 137 4.29 19.17 2.10
N LEU A 138 3.78 18.17 2.84
CA LEU A 138 2.79 17.24 2.29
C LEU A 138 1.48 17.95 1.91
N TYR A 139 1.01 18.86 2.76
CA TYR A 139 -0.18 19.66 2.49
C TYR A 139 -0.01 20.48 1.20
N HIS A 140 1.15 21.12 1.01
CA HIS A 140 1.45 21.83 -0.23
C HIS A 140 1.46 20.94 -1.48
N VAL A 141 1.96 19.71 -1.38
CA VAL A 141 1.88 18.74 -2.49
C VAL A 141 0.42 18.40 -2.81
N PHE A 142 -0.42 18.21 -1.79
CA PHE A 142 -1.85 17.97 -1.97
C PHE A 142 -2.54 19.18 -2.59
N GLU A 143 -2.24 20.40 -2.11
CA GLU A 143 -2.76 21.66 -2.67
C GLU A 143 -2.37 21.82 -4.15
N GLN A 144 -1.13 21.52 -4.53
CA GLN A 144 -0.69 21.58 -5.93
C GLN A 144 -1.34 20.50 -6.80
N ALA A 145 -1.66 19.35 -6.23
CA ALA A 145 -2.40 18.29 -6.91
C ALA A 145 -3.91 18.53 -6.90
N ASN A 146 -4.41 19.49 -6.12
CA ASN A 146 -5.82 19.83 -6.06
C ASN A 146 -6.19 20.67 -7.28
N GLY A 147 -7.06 20.14 -8.15
CA GLY A 147 -7.47 20.86 -9.35
C GLY A 147 -8.75 20.30 -9.97
N GLY A 148 -9.54 21.17 -10.61
CA GLY A 148 -10.66 20.83 -11.50
C GLY A 148 -11.87 20.13 -10.89
N ARG A 149 -11.69 18.94 -10.32
CA ARG A 149 -12.72 18.09 -9.71
C ARG A 149 -12.45 18.01 -8.20
N TYR A 150 -13.27 18.67 -7.40
CA TYR A 150 -13.09 18.90 -5.95
C TYR A 150 -13.43 17.68 -5.07
N VAL A 151 -13.37 16.48 -5.64
CA VAL A 151 -13.73 15.22 -4.96
C VAL A 151 -12.51 14.33 -4.68
N ARG A 152 -11.41 14.53 -5.43
CA ARG A 152 -10.10 13.86 -5.25
C ARG A 152 -8.97 14.68 -5.87
N LEU A 153 -7.73 14.35 -5.53
CA LEU A 153 -6.56 14.98 -6.16
C LEU A 153 -6.44 14.60 -7.64
N GLN A 154 -5.79 15.45 -8.43
CA GLN A 154 -5.42 15.20 -9.82
C GLN A 154 -4.11 14.41 -9.88
N LEU A 155 -4.21 13.13 -9.55
CA LEU A 155 -3.13 12.15 -9.61
C LEU A 155 -3.55 11.00 -10.52
N ASP A 156 -2.57 10.28 -11.06
CA ASP A 156 -2.84 9.01 -11.74
C ASP A 156 -3.04 7.93 -10.67
N TYR A 157 -4.28 7.47 -10.48
CA TYR A 157 -4.63 6.46 -9.49
C TYR A 157 -4.44 5.02 -9.98
N GLY A 158 -3.86 4.83 -11.17
CA GLY A 158 -3.61 3.53 -11.79
C GLY A 158 -4.88 2.92 -12.38
N ASP A 159 -4.77 1.67 -12.82
CA ASP A 159 -5.88 0.89 -13.41
C ASP A 159 -6.44 -0.10 -12.37
N PRO A 160 -7.75 -0.10 -12.08
CA PRO A 160 -8.74 0.87 -12.55
C PRO A 160 -8.59 2.25 -11.90
N ASP A 161 -8.86 3.31 -12.67
CA ASP A 161 -8.91 4.68 -12.15
C ASP A 161 -10.23 4.85 -11.40
N PRO A 162 -10.22 5.24 -10.10
CA PRO A 162 -11.44 5.46 -9.35
C PRO A 162 -12.32 6.55 -9.97
N PRO A 163 -13.65 6.46 -9.83
CA PRO A 163 -14.57 7.50 -10.27
C PRO A 163 -14.17 8.90 -9.77
N ALA A 164 -14.40 9.92 -10.58
CA ALA A 164 -14.17 11.33 -10.24
C ALA A 164 -15.46 12.15 -10.42
N GLU A 165 -16.60 11.54 -10.11
CA GLU A 165 -17.94 12.07 -10.32
C GLU A 165 -18.59 12.50 -9.00
N GLN A 166 -19.80 13.06 -9.07
CA GLN A 166 -20.54 13.55 -7.90
C GLN A 166 -20.87 12.43 -6.89
N VAL A 167 -20.96 11.18 -7.33
CA VAL A 167 -21.27 10.02 -6.49
C VAL A 167 -20.28 8.89 -6.74
N TRP A 168 -20.11 8.00 -5.77
CA TRP A 168 -19.33 6.79 -5.97
C TRP A 168 -20.11 5.83 -6.89
N GLU A 169 -19.58 5.60 -8.08
CA GLU A 169 -20.15 4.64 -9.03
C GLU A 169 -19.56 3.25 -8.79
N VAL A 170 -20.42 2.28 -8.49
CA VAL A 170 -20.01 0.88 -8.33
C VAL A 170 -19.91 0.22 -9.69
N ILE A 171 -18.69 -0.10 -10.11
CA ILE A 171 -18.40 -0.75 -11.39
C ILE A 171 -17.96 -2.19 -11.13
N ARG A 172 -18.73 -3.14 -11.65
CA ARG A 172 -18.40 -4.56 -11.56
C ARG A 172 -17.01 -4.84 -12.15
N GLY A 173 -16.19 -5.62 -11.46
CA GLY A 173 -14.80 -5.87 -11.85
C GLY A 173 -13.78 -4.92 -11.23
N GLN A 174 -14.21 -3.83 -10.59
CA GLN A 174 -13.33 -2.89 -9.89
C GLN A 174 -13.30 -3.11 -8.37
N GLU A 175 -13.57 -4.34 -7.91
CA GLU A 175 -13.57 -4.69 -6.48
C GLU A 175 -12.24 -4.36 -5.80
N ILE A 176 -11.13 -4.40 -6.55
CA ILE A 176 -9.80 -3.98 -6.11
C ILE A 176 -9.78 -2.60 -5.42
N LEU A 177 -10.64 -1.66 -5.80
CA LEU A 177 -10.64 -0.29 -5.26
C LEU A 177 -11.06 -0.20 -3.79
N VAL A 178 -11.80 -1.21 -3.29
CA VAL A 178 -12.41 -1.20 -1.95
C VAL A 178 -11.77 -2.22 -0.99
N VAL A 179 -10.89 -3.09 -1.47
CA VAL A 179 -10.20 -4.08 -0.64
C VAL A 179 -9.05 -3.45 0.15
N ASN A 180 -8.87 -3.88 1.40
CA ASN A 180 -7.84 -3.34 2.29
C ASN A 180 -6.41 -3.53 1.71
N PRO A 181 -5.64 -2.45 1.51
CA PRO A 181 -4.30 -2.54 0.94
C PRO A 181 -3.22 -2.88 1.98
N VAL A 182 -3.51 -2.91 3.28
CA VAL A 182 -2.52 -3.16 4.34
C VAL A 182 -2.76 -4.51 5.00
N THR A 183 -3.97 -4.74 5.53
CA THR A 183 -4.34 -6.01 6.15
C THR A 183 -4.74 -7.01 5.07
N ILE A 184 -3.81 -7.89 4.70
CA ILE A 184 -3.97 -8.90 3.64
C ILE A 184 -3.77 -10.28 4.28
N PRO A 185 -4.83 -10.93 4.80
CA PRO A 185 -4.74 -12.15 5.61
C PRO A 185 -3.97 -13.29 4.93
N GLU A 186 -4.18 -13.47 3.64
CA GLU A 186 -3.56 -14.53 2.88
C GLU A 186 -2.05 -14.28 2.68
N LEU A 187 -1.63 -13.02 2.49
CA LEU A 187 -0.21 -12.66 2.50
C LEU A 187 0.40 -12.88 3.89
N GLU A 188 -0.32 -12.52 4.94
CA GLU A 188 0.11 -12.72 6.33
C GLU A 188 0.29 -14.21 6.65
N SER A 189 -0.59 -15.07 6.13
CA SER A 189 -0.49 -16.52 6.25
C SER A 189 0.80 -17.05 5.60
N GLU A 190 1.06 -16.70 4.33
CA GLU A 190 2.28 -17.12 3.61
C GLU A 190 3.56 -16.64 4.30
N ILE A 191 3.59 -15.39 4.76
CA ILE A 191 4.72 -14.83 5.51
C ILE A 191 4.91 -15.56 6.86
N SER A 192 3.82 -15.88 7.55
CA SER A 192 3.85 -16.59 8.83
C SER A 192 4.37 -18.01 8.70
N GLU A 193 4.01 -18.71 7.61
CA GLU A 193 4.60 -20.02 7.29
C GLU A 193 6.11 -19.94 7.10
N ILE A 194 6.60 -18.93 6.38
CA ILE A 194 8.04 -18.72 6.18
C ILE A 194 8.72 -18.42 7.52
N LYS A 195 8.12 -17.57 8.37
CA LYS A 195 8.63 -17.28 9.72
C LYS A 195 8.70 -18.54 10.60
N CYS A 196 7.67 -19.38 10.58
CA CYS A 196 7.67 -20.64 11.32
C CYS A 196 8.80 -21.58 10.88
N LEU A 197 9.09 -21.65 9.56
CA LEU A 197 10.22 -22.42 9.04
C LEU A 197 11.58 -21.84 9.47
N LEU A 198 11.70 -20.51 9.48
CA LEU A 198 12.89 -19.82 9.98
C LEU A 198 13.16 -20.21 11.44
N ASP A 199 12.14 -20.16 12.30
CA ASP A 199 12.26 -20.49 13.72
C ASP A 199 12.61 -21.97 13.96
N THR A 200 12.05 -22.87 13.14
CA THR A 200 12.25 -24.32 13.28
C THR A 200 13.67 -24.75 12.87
N LYS A 201 14.22 -24.16 11.80
CA LYS A 201 15.54 -24.55 11.26
C LYS A 201 16.72 -24.03 12.05
N THR A 202 16.53 -23.04 12.92
CA THR A 202 17.52 -22.67 13.93
C THR A 202 17.91 -23.84 14.87
N TYR A 203 17.12 -24.94 14.90
CA TYR A 203 17.32 -26.07 15.80
C TYR A 203 17.79 -27.38 15.16
N LEU A 204 17.78 -27.50 13.83
CA LEU A 204 18.06 -28.78 13.17
C LEU A 204 18.89 -28.57 11.91
N ASP A 205 20.21 -28.66 12.04
CA ASP A 205 21.12 -28.66 10.89
C ASP A 205 21.94 -29.94 10.92
N ASN A 206 21.52 -30.92 10.11
CA ASN A 206 22.33 -32.05 9.66
C ASN A 206 21.48 -32.94 8.74
N GLU A 207 21.35 -32.59 7.45
CA GLU A 207 21.23 -33.61 6.40
C GLU A 207 21.91 -33.16 5.11
N THR A 208 23.07 -33.75 4.84
CA THR A 208 23.77 -33.71 3.55
C THR A 208 23.04 -34.60 2.55
N ARG A 209 22.22 -34.00 1.67
CA ARG A 209 21.82 -34.67 0.44
C ARG A 209 22.96 -34.59 -0.57
N LEU A 210 23.60 -35.74 -0.80
CA LEU A 210 24.55 -35.96 -1.90
C LEU A 210 23.76 -35.99 -3.21
N HIS A 211 23.83 -34.94 -4.02
CA HIS A 211 23.38 -34.97 -5.41
C HIS A 211 24.35 -34.22 -6.33
N GLU A 212 24.49 -34.82 -7.52
CA GLU A 212 25.03 -34.42 -8.84
C GLU A 212 25.97 -33.20 -8.94
N GLU A 213 26.99 -33.33 -9.80
CA GLU A 213 27.94 -32.25 -10.11
C GLU A 213 27.21 -30.95 -10.48
N ASP A 214 27.18 -30.01 -9.53
CA ASP A 214 26.58 -28.70 -9.72
C ASP A 214 27.36 -27.90 -10.79
N ILE A 215 26.70 -27.57 -11.89
CA ILE A 215 27.31 -26.86 -13.03
C ILE A 215 27.92 -25.51 -12.63
N PHE A 216 27.37 -24.84 -11.60
CA PHE A 216 27.88 -23.56 -11.11
C PHE A 216 29.16 -23.73 -10.28
N GLY A 217 29.45 -24.96 -9.83
CA GLY A 217 30.70 -25.32 -9.15
C GLY A 217 31.94 -25.04 -10.00
N ARG A 218 31.79 -25.06 -11.33
CA ARG A 218 32.87 -24.77 -12.30
C ARG A 218 33.12 -23.29 -12.50
N LEU A 219 32.20 -22.42 -12.07
CA LEU A 219 32.34 -20.97 -12.21
C LEU A 219 33.06 -20.39 -10.99
N PRO A 220 34.00 -19.44 -11.17
CA PRO A 220 34.50 -18.60 -10.10
C PRO A 220 33.37 -17.82 -9.41
N THR A 221 33.56 -17.50 -8.14
CA THR A 221 32.56 -16.80 -7.31
C THR A 221 32.14 -15.47 -7.93
N GLU A 222 33.06 -14.76 -8.59
CA GLU A 222 32.82 -13.50 -9.27
C GLU A 222 31.76 -13.65 -10.39
N LEU A 223 31.84 -14.73 -11.18
CA LEU A 223 30.85 -15.00 -12.22
C LEU A 223 29.49 -15.37 -11.64
N ARG A 224 29.45 -16.03 -10.47
CA ARG A 224 28.20 -16.33 -9.75
C ARG A 224 27.54 -15.04 -9.25
N HIS A 225 28.34 -14.09 -8.75
CA HIS A 225 27.85 -12.76 -8.37
C HIS A 225 27.35 -11.96 -9.58
N GLU A 226 28.03 -12.03 -10.73
CA GLU A 226 27.54 -11.41 -11.97
C GLU A 226 26.18 -11.99 -12.38
N ILE A 227 25.98 -13.31 -12.29
CA ILE A 227 24.67 -13.93 -12.56
C ILE A 227 23.59 -13.30 -11.67
N PHE A 228 23.83 -13.18 -10.35
CA PHE A 228 22.84 -12.60 -9.44
C PHE A 228 22.48 -11.14 -9.76
N LYS A 229 23.41 -10.34 -10.31
CA LYS A 229 23.11 -8.96 -10.72
C LYS A 229 22.03 -8.91 -11.79
N HIS A 230 22.05 -9.87 -12.73
CA HIS A 230 21.12 -9.94 -13.85
C HIS A 230 19.77 -10.59 -13.51
N LEU A 231 19.65 -11.29 -12.37
CA LEU A 231 18.44 -12.00 -11.98
C LEU A 231 17.53 -11.15 -11.10
N ARG A 232 16.21 -11.21 -11.29
CA ARG A 232 15.24 -10.61 -10.36
C ARG A 232 15.21 -11.34 -9.01
N PRO A 233 14.70 -10.71 -7.93
CA PRO A 233 14.71 -11.31 -6.59
C PRO A 233 14.12 -12.73 -6.52
N GLU A 234 12.96 -12.98 -7.15
CA GLU A 234 12.35 -14.31 -7.18
C GLU A 234 13.25 -15.33 -7.90
N SER A 235 13.91 -14.94 -8.99
CA SER A 235 14.81 -15.83 -9.73
C SER A 235 16.12 -16.10 -8.99
N ILE A 236 16.62 -15.13 -8.21
CA ILE A 236 17.75 -15.36 -7.30
C ILE A 236 17.37 -16.43 -6.28
N LEU A 237 16.21 -16.30 -5.64
CA LEU A 237 15.73 -17.25 -4.65
C LEU A 237 15.50 -18.64 -5.26
N ALA A 238 14.84 -18.73 -6.42
CA ALA A 238 14.67 -19.99 -7.14
C ALA A 238 16.01 -20.68 -7.45
N LEU A 239 17.01 -19.90 -7.91
CA LEU A 239 18.32 -20.42 -8.26
C LEU A 239 19.09 -20.92 -7.04
N LYS A 240 19.03 -20.19 -5.92
CA LYS A 240 19.66 -20.63 -4.67
C LYS A 240 18.94 -21.85 -4.09
N ALA A 241 17.62 -21.91 -4.19
CA ALA A 241 16.83 -23.09 -3.82
C ALA A 241 17.21 -24.34 -4.66
N ALA A 242 17.49 -24.17 -5.95
CA ALA A 242 17.78 -25.27 -6.87
C ALA A 242 19.25 -25.72 -6.90
N SER A 243 20.22 -24.86 -6.57
CA SER A 243 21.66 -25.16 -6.64
C SER A 243 22.35 -24.93 -5.31
N ARG A 244 23.07 -25.95 -4.81
CA ARG A 244 23.82 -25.86 -3.55
C ARG A 244 24.99 -24.88 -3.66
N VAL A 245 25.65 -24.82 -4.82
CA VAL A 245 26.72 -23.86 -5.07
C VAL A 245 26.20 -22.43 -5.07
N MET A 246 25.03 -22.19 -5.67
CA MET A 246 24.40 -20.86 -5.65
C MET A 246 23.85 -20.51 -4.26
N HIS A 247 23.27 -21.45 -3.53
CA HIS A 247 22.85 -21.30 -2.13
C HIS A 247 24.00 -20.81 -1.25
N THR A 248 25.15 -21.48 -1.33
CA THR A 248 26.35 -21.13 -0.55
C THR A 248 27.08 -19.87 -1.02
N THR A 249 26.75 -19.34 -2.22
CA THR A 249 27.30 -18.08 -2.70
C THR A 249 26.67 -16.91 -1.93
N LEU A 250 27.49 -16.20 -1.15
CA LEU A 250 27.05 -15.09 -0.29
C LEU A 250 26.52 -13.91 -1.12
N ILE A 251 25.34 -13.39 -0.76
CA ILE A 251 24.81 -12.13 -1.26
C ILE A 251 24.79 -11.15 -0.10
N PRO A 252 25.47 -9.98 -0.19
CA PRO A 252 25.40 -8.97 0.85
C PRO A 252 23.95 -8.53 1.09
N ARG A 253 23.59 -8.38 2.37
CA ARG A 253 22.25 -7.95 2.78
C ARG A 253 21.81 -6.65 2.09
N SER A 254 22.70 -5.67 2.00
CA SER A 254 22.44 -4.40 1.33
C SER A 254 22.12 -4.56 -0.17
N THR A 255 22.80 -5.47 -0.87
CA THR A 255 22.53 -5.76 -2.29
C THR A 255 21.17 -6.41 -2.46
N TRP A 256 20.82 -7.36 -1.58
CA TRP A 256 19.53 -8.02 -1.59
C TRP A 256 18.38 -7.04 -1.30
N GLU A 257 18.52 -6.25 -0.24
CA GLU A 257 17.55 -5.22 0.15
C GLU A 257 17.37 -4.19 -0.97
N ALA A 258 18.45 -3.70 -1.58
CA ALA A 258 18.36 -2.78 -2.71
C ALA A 258 17.58 -3.39 -3.88
N LYS A 259 17.86 -4.65 -4.23
CA LYS A 259 17.18 -5.34 -5.34
C LYS A 259 15.70 -5.58 -5.04
N LEU A 260 15.36 -5.95 -3.80
CA LEU A 260 13.98 -6.08 -3.35
C LEU A 260 13.26 -4.75 -3.38
N VAL A 261 13.84 -3.69 -2.83
CA VAL A 261 13.26 -2.34 -2.81
C VAL A 261 13.05 -1.81 -4.23
N ASP A 262 13.98 -2.06 -5.15
CA ASP A 262 13.84 -1.58 -6.52
C ASP A 262 12.80 -2.39 -7.33
N THR A 263 12.51 -3.64 -6.93
CA THR A 263 11.55 -4.51 -7.66
C THR A 263 10.16 -4.55 -7.03
N TYR A 264 10.10 -4.61 -5.69
CA TYR A 264 8.89 -4.80 -4.87
C TYR A 264 8.84 -3.82 -3.69
N PRO A 265 8.91 -2.48 -3.91
CA PRO A 265 8.94 -1.50 -2.82
C PRO A 265 7.69 -1.51 -1.93
N TRP A 266 6.57 -2.02 -2.44
CA TRP A 266 5.29 -2.16 -1.73
C TRP A 266 5.17 -3.46 -0.90
N LEU A 267 6.17 -4.35 -0.93
CA LEU A 267 6.15 -5.63 -0.20
C LEU A 267 7.12 -5.58 0.98
N TRP A 268 6.82 -4.69 1.94
CA TRP A 268 7.71 -4.41 3.08
C TRP A 268 7.85 -5.61 4.03
N GLU A 269 6.87 -6.51 4.09
CA GLU A 269 6.91 -7.70 4.94
C GLU A 269 8.08 -8.63 4.56
N VAL A 270 8.43 -8.70 3.27
CA VAL A 270 9.54 -9.54 2.78
C VAL A 270 10.90 -8.91 3.08
N LEU A 271 11.00 -7.58 3.21
CA LEU A 271 12.24 -6.91 3.59
C LEU A 271 12.70 -7.28 5.00
N GLU A 272 11.76 -7.71 5.86
CA GLU A 272 12.03 -8.13 7.23
C GLU A 272 12.45 -9.62 7.32
N LEU A 273 12.35 -10.39 6.23
CA LEU A 273 12.65 -11.82 6.22
C LEU A 273 14.13 -12.11 5.94
N SER A 274 14.71 -13.01 6.73
CA SER A 274 16.05 -13.55 6.51
C SER A 274 16.01 -14.79 5.60
N VAL A 275 15.73 -14.58 4.32
CA VAL A 275 15.42 -15.65 3.35
C VAL A 275 16.59 -16.60 3.02
N PHE A 276 17.84 -16.19 3.22
CA PHE A 276 19.04 -16.97 2.85
C PHE A 276 19.54 -17.92 3.96
N GLN A 277 18.62 -18.61 4.65
CA GLN A 277 18.97 -19.57 5.69
C GLN A 277 18.97 -21.02 5.18
N SER A 278 18.06 -21.37 4.26
CA SER A 278 18.01 -22.72 3.69
C SER A 278 17.36 -22.70 2.30
N GLN A 279 17.68 -23.71 1.49
CA GLN A 279 17.11 -23.87 0.15
C GLN A 279 15.58 -24.00 0.14
N GLU A 280 15.00 -24.55 1.21
CA GLU A 280 13.54 -24.63 1.36
C GLU A 280 12.90 -23.25 1.59
N ILE A 281 13.52 -22.42 2.43
CA ILE A 281 13.06 -21.05 2.70
C ILE A 281 13.21 -20.20 1.44
N GLU A 282 14.34 -20.34 0.75
CA GLU A 282 14.56 -19.69 -0.55
C GLU A 282 13.49 -20.13 -1.56
N GLY A 283 13.16 -21.41 -1.62
CA GLY A 283 12.11 -21.95 -2.49
C GLY A 283 10.73 -21.37 -2.18
N LYS A 284 10.31 -21.38 -0.91
CA LYS A 284 9.03 -20.78 -0.49
C LYS A 284 8.98 -19.28 -0.77
N ALA A 285 10.03 -18.53 -0.39
CA ALA A 285 10.10 -17.09 -0.63
C ALA A 285 10.09 -16.77 -2.14
N SER A 286 10.72 -17.61 -2.97
CA SER A 286 10.64 -17.48 -4.42
C SER A 286 9.21 -17.61 -4.94
N MET A 287 8.47 -18.61 -4.45
CA MET A 287 7.08 -18.83 -4.87
C MET A 287 6.17 -17.67 -4.45
N LEU A 288 6.36 -17.14 -3.24
CA LEU A 288 5.66 -15.94 -2.78
C LEU A 288 5.90 -14.74 -3.69
N LEU A 289 7.17 -14.43 -3.98
CA LEU A 289 7.50 -13.29 -4.85
C LEU A 289 6.99 -13.48 -6.29
N LEU A 290 7.07 -14.70 -6.82
CA LEU A 290 6.55 -15.00 -8.15
C LEU A 290 5.04 -14.76 -8.22
N ALA A 291 4.30 -15.24 -7.23
CA ALA A 291 2.87 -15.11 -7.21
C ALA A 291 2.45 -13.64 -6.94
N CYS A 292 3.13 -12.88 -6.08
CA CYS A 292 2.95 -11.41 -5.98
C CYS A 292 3.15 -10.69 -7.31
N ARG A 293 4.02 -11.20 -8.19
CA ARG A 293 4.29 -10.62 -9.51
C ARG A 293 3.23 -11.00 -10.55
N GLU A 294 2.81 -12.27 -10.60
CA GLU A 294 1.90 -12.80 -11.63
C GLU A 294 0.46 -12.33 -11.46
N HIS A 295 0.07 -11.93 -10.25
CA HIS A 295 -1.31 -11.59 -9.90
C HIS A 295 -1.75 -10.16 -10.32
N GLY A 296 -1.59 -9.85 -11.61
CA GLY A 296 -2.12 -8.66 -12.28
C GLY A 296 -3.15 -8.95 -13.38
N GLU A 297 -3.52 -10.22 -13.62
CA GLU A 297 -4.47 -10.60 -14.66
C GLU A 297 -5.75 -11.18 -14.03
N SER A 298 -6.88 -10.50 -14.27
CA SER A 298 -8.20 -10.85 -13.77
C SER A 298 -8.75 -12.11 -14.47
N THR A 299 -8.11 -13.26 -14.26
CA THR A 299 -8.68 -14.55 -14.66
C THR A 299 -9.61 -15.00 -13.54
N GLY A 300 -10.92 -14.75 -13.71
CA GLY A 300 -11.95 -14.85 -12.68
C GLY A 300 -12.23 -16.24 -12.09
N LYS A 301 -11.22 -16.91 -11.56
CA LYS A 301 -11.30 -18.23 -10.89
C LYS A 301 -10.53 -18.32 -9.56
N SER A 302 -9.75 -17.31 -9.17
CA SER A 302 -9.25 -17.18 -7.79
C SER A 302 -8.85 -15.72 -7.54
N TYR A 303 -9.45 -15.09 -6.53
CA TYR A 303 -9.24 -13.66 -6.21
C TYR A 303 -8.29 -13.42 -5.02
N GLY A 304 -7.69 -14.46 -4.42
CA GLY A 304 -7.02 -14.52 -3.09
C GLY A 304 -6.26 -13.29 -2.54
N TYR A 305 -5.01 -13.42 -2.05
CA TYR A 305 -4.25 -12.23 -1.60
C TYR A 305 -4.01 -11.20 -2.72
N THR A 306 -4.25 -11.61 -3.96
CA THR A 306 -4.15 -10.84 -5.20
C THR A 306 -4.82 -9.48 -5.10
N LEU A 307 -6.05 -9.38 -4.59
CA LEU A 307 -6.78 -8.10 -4.63
C LEU A 307 -6.22 -7.06 -3.67
N GLY A 308 -5.99 -7.42 -2.41
CA GLY A 308 -5.37 -6.51 -1.45
C GLY A 308 -3.96 -6.10 -1.88
N HIS A 309 -3.18 -7.06 -2.41
CA HIS A 309 -1.83 -6.78 -2.91
C HIS A 309 -1.84 -5.90 -4.16
N ALA A 310 -2.75 -6.15 -5.10
CA ALA A 310 -2.90 -5.33 -6.30
C ALA A 310 -3.37 -3.92 -5.94
N ASN A 311 -4.30 -3.76 -5.00
CA ASN A 311 -4.71 -2.44 -4.52
C ASN A 311 -3.55 -1.71 -3.84
N ARG A 312 -2.76 -2.41 -3.01
CA ARG A 312 -1.55 -1.86 -2.40
C ARG A 312 -0.56 -1.35 -3.46
N ARG A 313 -0.30 -2.15 -4.50
CA ARG A 313 0.60 -1.78 -5.60
C ARG A 313 0.09 -0.56 -6.37
N ARG A 314 -1.22 -0.51 -6.65
CA ARG A 314 -1.88 0.65 -7.28
C ARG A 314 -1.70 1.90 -6.43
N ILE A 315 -2.04 1.85 -5.14
CA ILE A 315 -1.89 2.95 -4.19
C ILE A 315 -0.42 3.36 -4.05
N TRP A 316 0.52 2.41 -4.07
CA TRP A 316 1.94 2.69 -4.05
C TRP A 316 2.38 3.57 -5.23
N GLY A 317 1.82 3.34 -6.43
CA GLY A 317 2.05 4.20 -7.60
C GLY A 317 1.62 5.65 -7.37
N VAL A 318 0.52 5.86 -6.65
CA VAL A 318 0.08 7.21 -6.24
C VAL A 318 1.02 7.82 -5.21
N CYS A 319 1.43 7.02 -4.21
CA CYS A 319 2.38 7.44 -3.19
C CYS A 319 3.74 7.83 -3.79
N GLU A 320 4.22 7.16 -4.84
CA GLU A 320 5.45 7.50 -5.54
C GLU A 320 5.34 8.86 -6.26
N GLN A 321 4.19 9.20 -6.84
CA GLN A 321 3.92 10.52 -7.42
C GLN A 321 3.95 11.61 -6.34
N ILE A 322 3.25 11.39 -5.22
CA ILE A 322 3.24 12.31 -4.07
C ILE A 322 4.65 12.47 -3.51
N ARG A 323 5.38 11.37 -3.30
CA ARG A 323 6.74 11.36 -2.78
C ARG A 323 7.68 12.16 -3.67
N SER A 324 7.58 12.00 -4.99
CA SER A 324 8.45 12.71 -5.94
C SER A 324 8.31 14.22 -5.77
N ARG A 325 7.08 14.74 -5.71
CA ARG A 325 6.79 16.17 -5.47
C ARG A 325 7.16 16.64 -4.06
N TYR A 326 7.07 15.75 -3.06
CA TYR A 326 7.43 16.06 -1.66
C TYR A 326 8.94 16.17 -1.44
N LEU A 327 9.75 15.52 -2.28
CA LEU A 327 11.21 15.49 -2.16
C LEU A 327 11.93 16.54 -3.02
N GLU A 328 11.22 17.19 -3.94
CA GLU A 328 11.69 18.36 -4.71
C GLU A 328 11.95 19.58 -3.80
#